data_AF-A0A929EEI0-F1
#
_entry.id   AF-A0A929EEI0-F1
#
_cell.length_a   1.000
_cell.length_b   1.000
_cell.length_c   1.000
_cell.angle_alpha   90.00
_cell.angle_beta   90.00
_cell.angle_gamma   90.00
#
_symmetry.space_group_name_H-M   'P 1'
#
loop_
_entity.id
_entity.type
_entity.pdbx_description
1 polymer ?
#
loop_
_entity_poly.entity_id
_entity_poly.type
_entity_poly.pdbx_seq_one_letter_code
_entity_poly.pdbx_strand_id
1 'polypeptide(L)'
;MRIANEIVDKIAGLVLQRLKNKELVLFKAEEVKVRARIEAAILADLRAEDALDAEVEGMLRSHSEELDSEGADYRKLFSMIKGRLVRERELII
;
A
#
# COMPACT_ATOMS: atom_id res chain seq x y z
N MET A 1 -6.18 -6.32 -6.72
CA MET A 1 -6.67 -5.59 -5.53
C MET A 1 -7.97 -6.18 -5.00
N ARG A 2 -7.95 -6.72 -3.77
CA ARG A 2 -9.12 -7.31 -3.09
C ARG A 2 -9.61 -6.44 -1.92
N ILE A 3 -9.22 -5.16 -1.90
CA ILE A 3 -9.84 -4.16 -1.02
C ILE A 3 -10.91 -3.48 -1.86
N ALA A 4 -12.17 -3.69 -1.49
CA ALA A 4 -13.28 -3.02 -2.14
C ALA A 4 -13.16 -1.51 -1.91
N ASN A 5 -13.35 -0.70 -2.95
CA ASN A 5 -13.33 0.77 -2.86
C ASN A 5 -14.23 1.29 -1.71
N GLU A 6 -15.30 0.55 -1.37
CA GLU A 6 -16.18 0.81 -0.23
C GLU A 6 -15.46 0.79 1.14
N ILE A 7 -14.44 -0.05 1.31
CA ILE A 7 -13.64 -0.11 2.54
C ILE A 7 -12.77 1.15 2.63
N VAL A 8 -12.16 1.57 1.52
CA VAL A 8 -11.35 2.78 1.46
C VAL A 8 -12.20 4.02 1.75
N ASP A 9 -13.40 4.11 1.14
CA ASP A 9 -14.37 5.17 1.39
C ASP A 9 -14.77 5.25 2.88
N LYS A 10 -15.03 4.09 3.52
CA LYS A 10 -15.32 4.01 4.97
C LYS A 10 -14.14 4.46 5.82
N ILE A 11 -12.92 4.01 5.51
CA ILE A 11 -11.72 4.38 6.26
C ILE A 11 -11.47 5.88 6.13
N ALA A 12 -11.57 6.45 4.93
CA ALA A 12 -11.39 7.87 4.71
C ALA A 12 -12.39 8.71 5.51
N GLY A 13 -13.66 8.26 5.57
CA GLY A 13 -14.68 8.88 6.41
C GLY A 13 -14.31 8.85 7.90
N LEU A 14 -13.85 7.70 8.42
CA LEU A 14 -13.43 7.58 9.83
C LEU A 14 -12.20 8.44 10.16
N VAL A 15 -11.23 8.51 9.27
CA VAL A 15 -10.04 9.36 9.41
C VAL A 15 -10.47 10.82 9.50
N LEU A 16 -11.31 11.27 8.57
CA LEU A 16 -11.82 12.64 8.52
C LEU A 16 -12.57 13.02 9.80
N GLN A 17 -13.47 12.15 10.26
CA GLN A 17 -14.21 12.33 11.50
C GLN A 17 -13.29 12.42 12.72
N ARG A 18 -12.25 11.57 12.80
CA ARG A 18 -11.28 11.64 13.90
C ARG A 18 -10.45 12.91 13.88
N LEU A 19 -10.02 13.37 12.70
CA LEU A 19 -9.26 14.62 12.55
C LEU A 19 -10.10 15.82 12.98
N LYS A 20 -11.40 15.82 12.62
CA LYS A 20 -12.37 16.84 13.00
C LYS A 20 -12.64 16.85 14.51
N ASN A 21 -12.96 15.68 15.09
CA ASN A 21 -13.31 15.56 16.50
C ASN A 21 -12.17 15.91 17.46
N LYS A 22 -10.92 15.77 17.01
CA LYS A 22 -9.73 16.12 17.78
C LYS A 22 -9.21 17.53 17.50
N GLU A 23 -9.89 18.29 16.64
CA GLU A 23 -9.50 19.64 16.22
C GLU A 23 -8.04 19.74 15.73
N LEU A 24 -7.52 18.66 15.14
CA LEU A 24 -6.12 18.57 14.70
C LEU A 24 -5.88 19.23 13.34
N VAL A 25 -6.94 19.62 12.65
CA VAL A 25 -6.88 20.11 11.27
C VAL A 25 -7.78 21.32 11.06
N LEU A 26 -7.32 22.25 10.23
CA LEU A 26 -8.11 23.35 9.73
C LEU A 26 -8.54 23.06 8.29
N PHE A 27 -9.85 22.99 8.05
CA PHE A 27 -10.40 22.75 6.73
C PHE A 27 -10.22 23.99 5.84
N LYS A 28 -9.41 23.87 4.78
CA LYS A 28 -9.25 24.90 3.74
C LYS A 28 -10.18 24.71 2.53
N ALA A 29 -10.97 23.64 2.54
CA ALA A 29 -11.92 23.28 1.49
C ALA A 29 -13.10 22.52 2.10
N GLU A 30 -14.14 22.28 1.30
CA GLU A 30 -15.31 21.48 1.72
C GLU A 30 -14.92 20.06 2.14
N GLU A 31 -15.64 19.53 3.13
CA GLU A 31 -15.40 18.21 3.74
C GLU A 31 -15.35 17.09 2.68
N VAL A 32 -16.23 17.16 1.67
CA VAL A 32 -16.28 16.21 0.55
C VAL A 32 -14.96 16.19 -0.24
N LYS A 33 -14.36 17.36 -0.52
CA LYS A 33 -13.09 17.45 -1.26
C LYS A 33 -11.93 16.93 -0.43
N VAL A 34 -11.93 17.20 0.88
CA VAL A 34 -10.90 16.68 1.79
C VAL A 34 -11.00 15.16 1.88
N ARG A 35 -12.21 14.62 2.02
CA ARG A 35 -12.47 13.17 2.02
C ARG A 35 -11.94 12.49 0.76
N ALA A 36 -12.30 13.01 -0.41
CA ALA A 36 -11.83 12.48 -1.69
C ALA A 36 -10.30 12.51 -1.81
N ARG A 37 -9.64 13.52 -1.22
CA ARG A 37 -8.18 13.60 -1.21
C ARG A 37 -7.54 12.55 -0.30
N ILE A 38 -8.17 12.24 0.83
CA ILE A 38 -7.75 11.16 1.73
C ILE A 38 -7.90 9.80 1.02
N GLU A 39 -9.04 9.56 0.37
CA GLU A 39 -9.27 8.34 -0.43
C GLU A 39 -8.20 8.18 -1.51
N ALA A 40 -7.93 9.23 -2.27
CA ALA A 40 -6.91 9.22 -3.31
C ALA A 40 -5.51 8.94 -2.74
N ALA A 41 -5.19 9.45 -1.55
CA ALA A 41 -3.91 9.16 -0.89
C ALA A 41 -3.80 7.68 -0.49
N ILE A 42 -4.85 7.13 0.13
CA ILE A 42 -4.89 5.71 0.53
C ILE A 42 -4.79 4.81 -0.72
N LEU A 43 -5.53 5.11 -1.78
CA LEU A 43 -5.49 4.34 -3.02
C LEU A 43 -4.14 4.41 -3.73
N ALA A 44 -3.48 5.57 -3.72
CA ALA A 44 -2.17 5.72 -4.30
C ALA A 44 -1.14 4.86 -3.57
N ASP A 45 -1.21 4.83 -2.24
CA ASP A 45 -0.34 4.02 -1.38
C ASP A 45 -0.53 2.51 -1.63
N LEU A 46 -1.78 2.03 -1.59
CA LEU A 46 -2.11 0.63 -1.87
C LEU A 46 -1.65 0.19 -3.26
N ARG A 47 -1.82 1.06 -4.28
CA ARG A 47 -1.36 0.76 -5.64
C ARG A 47 0.15 0.70 -5.75
N ALA A 48 0.86 1.54 -5.00
CA ALA A 48 2.32 1.49 -4.95
C ALA A 48 2.78 0.18 -4.33
N GLU A 49 2.11 -0.30 -3.29
CA GLU A 49 2.37 -1.61 -2.69
C GLU A 49 2.07 -2.76 -3.66
N ASP A 50 0.92 -2.76 -4.35
CA ASP A 50 0.60 -3.80 -5.34
C ASP A 50 1.63 -3.84 -6.48
N ALA A 51 2.10 -2.68 -6.95
CA ALA A 51 3.12 -2.60 -7.98
C ALA A 51 4.46 -3.16 -7.51
N LEU A 52 4.84 -2.86 -6.26
CA LEU A 52 6.04 -3.41 -5.62
C LEU A 52 5.94 -4.93 -5.50
N ASP A 53 4.80 -5.46 -5.06
CA ASP A 53 4.59 -6.90 -4.94
C ASP A 53 4.68 -7.60 -6.30
N ALA A 54 4.10 -7.01 -7.37
CA ALA A 54 4.20 -7.53 -8.73
C ALA A 54 5.65 -7.52 -9.26
N GLU A 55 6.44 -6.48 -8.92
CA GLU A 55 7.86 -6.41 -9.26
C GLU A 55 8.65 -7.52 -8.55
N VAL A 56 8.41 -7.72 -7.24
CA VAL A 56 9.05 -8.79 -6.46
C VAL A 56 8.71 -10.16 -7.03
N GLU A 57 7.45 -10.41 -7.38
CA GLU A 57 7.04 -11.67 -8.04
C GLU A 57 7.74 -11.87 -9.39
N GLY A 58 7.89 -10.81 -10.20
CA GLY A 58 8.61 -10.88 -11.46
C GLY A 58 10.10 -11.22 -11.28
N MET A 59 10.75 -10.62 -10.29
CA MET A 59 12.14 -10.92 -9.94
C MET A 59 12.30 -12.38 -9.50
N LEU A 60 11.38 -12.88 -8.66
CA LEU A 60 11.39 -14.27 -8.21
C LEU A 60 11.14 -15.25 -9.35
N ARG A 61 10.19 -14.98 -10.25
CA ARG A 61 9.95 -15.84 -11.43
C ARG A 61 11.16 -15.91 -12.36
N SER A 62 11.87 -14.80 -12.52
CA SER A 62 13.08 -14.74 -13.35
C SER A 62 14.26 -15.53 -12.76
N HIS A 63 14.24 -15.81 -11.44
CA HIS A 63 15.26 -16.64 -10.77
C HIS A 63 14.75 -18.05 -10.43
N SER A 64 13.45 -18.32 -10.55
CA SER A 64 12.87 -19.63 -10.22
C SER A 64 13.16 -20.72 -11.25
N GLU A 65 13.67 -20.39 -12.45
CA GLU A 65 14.21 -21.40 -13.37
C GLU A 65 15.45 -22.10 -12.80
N GLU A 66 16.13 -21.52 -11.80
CA GLU A 66 17.28 -22.11 -11.09
C GLU A 66 16.92 -22.65 -9.69
N LEU A 67 15.73 -22.34 -9.16
CA LEU A 67 15.32 -22.70 -7.80
C LEU A 67 14.32 -23.86 -7.84
N ASP A 68 14.86 -25.08 -7.74
CA ASP A 68 14.06 -26.28 -7.50
C ASP A 68 13.25 -26.13 -6.20
N SER A 69 11.99 -26.53 -6.28
CA SER A 69 10.90 -26.09 -5.42
C SER A 69 10.99 -26.53 -3.95
N GLU A 70 11.20 -25.59 -3.05
CA GLU A 70 10.70 -25.67 -1.66
C GLU A 70 9.94 -24.38 -1.33
N GLY A 71 8.61 -24.44 -1.26
CA GLY A 71 7.75 -23.25 -1.08
C GLY A 71 8.00 -22.42 0.19
N ALA A 72 8.79 -22.94 1.14
CA ALA A 72 9.26 -22.20 2.30
C ALA A 72 10.33 -21.15 1.94
N ASP A 73 11.15 -21.40 0.90
CA ASP A 73 12.20 -20.48 0.47
C ASP A 73 11.61 -19.28 -0.29
N TYR A 74 10.58 -19.51 -1.10
CA TYR A 74 9.89 -18.45 -1.86
C TYR A 74 9.38 -17.32 -0.97
N ARG A 75 8.67 -17.64 0.12
CA ARG A 75 8.09 -16.62 1.01
C ARG A 75 9.17 -15.81 1.74
N LYS A 76 10.29 -16.46 2.07
CA LYS A 76 11.44 -15.82 2.72
C LYS A 76 12.17 -14.89 1.74
N LEU A 77 12.43 -15.37 0.53
CA LEU A 77 13.04 -14.58 -0.55
C LEU A 77 12.17 -13.38 -0.94
N PHE A 78 10.86 -13.57 -1.05
CA PHE A 78 9.91 -12.48 -1.27
C PHE A 78 10.04 -11.38 -0.23
N SER A 79 10.03 -11.74 1.06
CA SER A 79 10.17 -10.76 2.14
C SER A 79 11.53 -10.06 2.12
N MET A 80 12.61 -10.77 1.80
CA MET A 80 13.96 -10.22 1.69
C MET A 80 14.08 -9.20 0.53
N ILE A 81 13.57 -9.53 -0.65
CA ILE A 81 13.59 -8.66 -1.83
C ILE A 81 12.70 -7.45 -1.61
N LYS A 82 11.47 -7.64 -1.09
CA LYS A 82 10.57 -6.54 -0.71
C LYS A 82 11.27 -5.59 0.26
N GLY A 83 11.86 -6.12 1.34
CA GLY A 83 12.59 -5.30 2.31
C GLY A 83 13.80 -4.56 1.73
N ARG A 84 14.49 -5.14 0.73
CA ARG A 84 15.58 -4.46 0.03
C ARG A 84 15.07 -3.30 -0.82
N LEU A 85 14.04 -3.53 -1.64
CA LEU A 85 13.45 -2.50 -2.52
C LEU A 85 12.86 -1.33 -1.72
N VAL A 86 12.22 -1.62 -0.58
CA VAL A 86 11.70 -0.58 0.32
C VAL A 86 12.80 0.36 0.80
N ARG A 87 13.96 -0.19 1.21
CA ARG A 87 15.12 0.60 1.65
C ARG A 87 15.77 1.37 0.51
N GLU A 88 15.93 0.75 -0.66
CA GLU A 88 16.57 1.40 -1.82
C GLU A 88 15.73 2.54 -2.40
N ARG A 89 14.40 2.47 -2.26
CA ARG A 89 13.46 3.47 -2.80
C ARG A 89 12.91 4.43 -1.75
N GLU A 90 13.43 4.39 -0.52
CA GLU A 90 12.94 5.18 0.63
C GLU A 90 11.41 5.12 0.80
N LEU A 91 10.80 3.96 0.48
CA LEU A 91 9.37 3.76 0.64
C LEU A 91 9.07 3.58 2.13
N ILE A 92 7.95 4.16 2.58
CA ILE A 92 7.41 3.92 3.91
C ILE A 92 6.18 3.04 3.70
N ILE A 93 6.25 1.79 4.13
CA ILE A 93 5.16 0.79 4.05
C ILE A 93 4.84 0.31 5.46
#